data_AF-A0A962VIN4-F1
#
_entry.id   AF-A0A962VIN4-F1
#
_cell.length_a   1.000
_cell.length_b   1.000
_cell.length_c   1.000
_cell.angle_alpha   90.00
_cell.angle_beta   90.00
_cell.angle_gamma   90.00
#
_symmetry.space_group_name_H-M   'P 1'
#
loop_
_entity.id
_entity.type
_entity.pdbx_description
1 polymer ?
#
loop_
_entity_poly.entity_id
_entity_poly.type
_entity_poly.pdbx_seq_one_letter_code
_entity_poly.pdbx_strand_id
1 'polypeptide(L)'
;MQYFPAFLNIRQRPCLVVGGGEIAARKIDLLRRAGAEVSVIAPELCSQLADLSGRGQINHVNRTFLDTDVQNVALVIAATNSET
;
A
#
# COMPACT_ATOMS: atom_id res chain seq x y z
N MET A 1 18.10 8.29 21.59
CA MET A 1 17.04 8.58 20.59
C MET A 1 16.76 7.29 19.84
N GLN A 2 15.52 6.79 19.84
CA GLN A 2 15.17 5.47 19.28
C GLN A 2 14.74 5.54 17.80
N TYR A 3 14.37 6.72 17.29
CA TYR A 3 13.94 6.92 15.91
C TYR A 3 14.56 8.19 15.31
N PHE A 4 14.80 8.17 14.00
CA PHE A 4 15.26 9.31 13.22
C PHE A 4 14.09 9.84 12.36
N PRO A 5 13.66 11.10 12.52
CA PRO A 5 12.60 11.66 11.69
C PRO A 5 13.13 11.94 10.28
N ALA A 6 12.38 11.53 9.25
CA ALA A 6 12.72 11.78 7.85
C ALA A 6 11.47 12.18 7.06
N PHE A 7 11.66 13.04 6.06
CA PHE A 7 10.66 13.36 5.04
C PHE A 7 11.05 12.65 3.75
N LEU A 8 10.15 11.81 3.23
CA LEU A 8 10.38 11.06 2.00
C LEU A 8 9.52 11.65 0.87
N ASN A 9 10.15 12.01 -0.26
CA ASN A 9 9.42 12.40 -1.46
C ASN A 9 8.99 11.16 -2.24
N ILE A 10 7.71 10.81 -2.13
CA ILE A 10 7.08 9.68 -2.82
C ILE A 10 6.16 10.09 -3.96
N ARG A 11 6.16 11.37 -4.36
CA ARG A 11 5.34 11.83 -5.48
C ARG A 11 5.75 11.10 -6.76
N GLN A 12 4.76 10.51 -7.45
CA GLN A 12 4.93 9.69 -8.65
C GLN A 12 5.93 8.53 -8.46
N ARG A 13 6.04 8.02 -7.22
CA ARG A 13 6.86 6.84 -6.92
C ARG A 13 5.96 5.64 -6.65
N PRO A 14 6.35 4.44 -7.09
CA PRO A 14 5.64 3.21 -6.76
C PRO A 14 5.73 2.95 -5.26
N CYS A 15 4.58 2.73 -4.61
CA CYS A 15 4.47 2.36 -3.21
C CYS A 15 3.56 1.13 -3.08
N LEU A 16 3.99 0.18 -2.26
CA LEU A 16 3.29 -1.07 -2.05
C LEU A 16 2.66 -1.11 -0.66
N VAL A 17 1.39 -1.49 -0.59
CA VAL A 17 0.71 -1.82 0.67
C VAL A 17 0.30 -3.30 0.63
N VAL A 18 0.68 -4.05 1.66
CA VAL A 18 0.31 -5.47 1.81
C VAL A 18 -0.81 -5.58 2.83
N GLY A 19 -1.93 -6.19 2.43
CA GLY A 19 -3.15 -6.28 3.23
C GLY A 19 -4.27 -5.38 2.67
N GLY A 20 -5.51 -5.85 2.82
CA GLY A 20 -6.70 -5.20 2.24
C GLY A 20 -7.72 -4.69 3.26
N GLY A 21 -7.36 -4.65 4.55
CA GLY A 21 -8.26 -4.19 5.61
C GLY A 21 -8.27 -2.66 5.81
N GLU A 22 -8.98 -2.23 6.85
CA GLU A 22 -9.12 -0.81 7.22
C GLU A 22 -7.78 -0.12 7.52
N ILE A 23 -6.80 -0.85 8.07
CA ILE A 23 -5.45 -0.31 8.31
C ILE A 23 -4.78 0.04 6.99
N ALA A 24 -4.86 -0.85 6.00
CA ALA A 24 -4.33 -0.61 4.66
C ALA A 24 -5.03 0.58 4.00
N ALA A 25 -6.37 0.69 4.12
CA ALA A 25 -7.14 1.83 3.61
C ALA A 25 -6.62 3.18 4.11
N ARG A 26 -6.36 3.29 5.43
CA ARG A 26 -5.81 4.51 6.04
C ARG A 26 -4.41 4.85 5.53
N LYS A 27 -3.56 3.85 5.31
CA LYS A 27 -2.19 4.05 4.79
C LYS A 27 -2.21 4.44 3.32
N ILE A 28 -3.06 3.80 2.52
CA ILE A 28 -3.24 4.08 1.10
C ILE A 28 -3.72 5.52 0.89
N ASP A 29 -4.68 6.00 1.69
CA ASP A 29 -5.13 7.40 1.61
C ASP A 29 -3.99 8.41 1.85
N LEU A 30 -3.14 8.17 2.87
CA LEU A 30 -1.98 9.03 3.14
C LEU A 30 -0.96 9.03 1.97
N LEU A 31 -0.65 7.84 1.44
CA LEU A 31 0.28 7.70 0.30
C LEU A 31 -0.26 8.42 -0.94
N ARG A 32 -1.55 8.27 -1.24
CA ARG A 32 -2.20 8.92 -2.39
C ARG A 32 -2.22 10.44 -2.26
N ARG A 33 -2.50 10.98 -1.07
CA ARG A 33 -2.43 12.43 -0.81
C ARG A 33 -1.02 12.98 -0.98
N ALA A 34 0.01 12.16 -0.69
CA ALA A 34 1.41 12.49 -0.97
C ALA A 34 1.80 12.30 -2.45
N GLY A 35 0.87 11.86 -3.31
CA GLY A 35 1.06 11.71 -4.75
C GLY A 35 1.73 10.41 -5.18
N ALA A 36 1.77 9.38 -4.32
CA ALA A 36 2.36 8.08 -4.67
C ALA A 36 1.49 7.28 -5.66
N GLU A 37 2.15 6.42 -6.43
CA GLU A 37 1.52 5.42 -7.27
C GLU A 37 1.33 4.13 -6.45
N VAL A 38 0.11 3.90 -5.97
CA VAL A 38 -0.14 2.90 -4.94
C VAL A 38 -0.65 1.59 -5.53
N SER A 39 0.05 0.51 -5.22
CA SER A 39 -0.42 -0.86 -5.41
C SER A 39 -0.78 -1.50 -4.07
N VAL A 40 -1.85 -2.28 -4.05
CA VAL A 40 -2.27 -3.10 -2.90
C VAL A 40 -2.24 -4.57 -3.27
N ILE A 41 -1.62 -5.39 -2.43
CA ILE A 41 -1.62 -6.86 -2.56
C ILE A 41 -2.41 -7.44 -1.42
N ALA A 42 -3.54 -8.06 -1.74
CA ALA A 42 -4.39 -8.76 -0.79
C ALA A 42 -5.36 -9.69 -1.53
N PRO A 43 -5.68 -10.88 -0.98
CA PRO A 43 -6.74 -11.74 -1.52
C PRO A 43 -8.11 -11.06 -1.54
N GLU A 44 -8.38 -10.22 -0.54
CA GLU A 44 -9.64 -9.51 -0.36
C GLU A 44 -9.38 -8.06 0.03
N LEU A 45 -10.30 -7.17 -0.37
CA LEU A 45 -10.29 -5.75 -0.02
C LEU A 45 -11.52 -5.40 0.82
N CYS A 46 -11.36 -4.49 1.76
CA CYS A 46 -12.49 -3.81 2.38
C CYS A 46 -13.22 -2.94 1.35
N SER A 47 -14.46 -2.56 1.65
CA SER A 47 -15.32 -1.79 0.74
C SER A 47 -14.66 -0.52 0.22
N GLN A 48 -13.99 0.23 1.09
CA GLN A 48 -13.28 1.45 0.71
C GLN A 48 -12.19 1.19 -0.34
N LEU A 49 -11.39 0.12 -0.18
CA LEU A 49 -10.33 -0.21 -1.13
C LEU A 49 -10.88 -0.77 -2.44
N ALA A 50 -11.96 -1.57 -2.37
CA ALA A 50 -12.66 -2.04 -3.55
C ALA A 50 -13.20 -0.87 -4.39
N ASP A 51 -13.80 0.14 -3.76
CA ASP A 51 -14.26 1.36 -4.44
C ASP A 51 -13.12 2.14 -5.10
N LEU A 52 -11.99 2.28 -4.40
CA LEU A 52 -10.81 2.95 -4.95
C LEU A 52 -10.24 2.19 -6.15
N SER A 53 -10.16 0.87 -6.06
CA SER A 53 -9.69 0.01 -7.15
C SER A 53 -10.64 0.09 -8.34
N GLY A 54 -11.96 0.04 -8.12
CA GLY A 54 -12.97 0.16 -9.17
C GLY A 54 -12.96 1.51 -9.90
N ARG A 55 -12.48 2.57 -9.22
CA ARG A 55 -12.27 3.90 -9.81
C ARG A 55 -10.90 4.06 -10.49
N GLY A 56 -10.07 3.01 -10.54
CA GLY A 56 -8.71 3.06 -11.08
C GLY A 56 -7.75 3.95 -10.28
N GLN A 57 -8.05 4.21 -9.00
CA GLN A 57 -7.28 5.11 -8.16
C GLN A 57 -6.12 4.41 -7.43
N ILE A 58 -6.14 3.08 -7.41
CA ILE A 58 -5.09 2.19 -6.92
C ILE A 58 -5.04 0.97 -7.82
N ASN A 59 -3.88 0.31 -7.86
CA ASN A 59 -3.73 -0.99 -8.51
C ASN A 59 -3.94 -2.10 -7.47
N HIS A 60 -4.87 -3.03 -7.71
CA HIS A 60 -5.10 -4.18 -6.84
C HIS A 60 -4.58 -5.46 -7.47
N VAL A 61 -3.71 -6.16 -6.74
CA VAL A 61 -3.28 -7.51 -7.09
C VAL A 61 -3.98 -8.49 -6.14
N ASN A 62 -4.95 -9.24 -6.69
CA ASN A 62 -5.73 -10.21 -5.93
C ASN A 62 -4.92 -11.51 -5.72
N ARG A 63 -4.02 -11.49 -4.73
CA ARG A 63 -3.27 -12.65 -4.23
C ARG A 63 -2.58 -12.32 -2.91
N THR A 64 -1.90 -13.30 -2.34
CA THR A 64 -0.95 -13.11 -1.23
C THR A 64 0.37 -12.51 -1.71
N PHE A 65 1.09 -11.90 -0.77
CA PHE A 65 2.41 -11.32 -0.98
C PHE A 65 3.44 -12.38 -1.39
N LEU A 66 4.39 -11.97 -2.23
CA LEU A 66 5.59 -12.72 -2.61
C LEU A 66 6.81 -11.82 -2.40
N ASP A 67 7.95 -12.40 -2.04
CA ASP A 67 9.19 -11.66 -1.81
C ASP A 67 9.63 -10.80 -3.00
N THR A 68 9.25 -11.19 -4.21
CA THR A 68 9.54 -10.42 -5.43
C THR A 68 8.75 -9.11 -5.54
N ASP A 69 7.68 -8.93 -4.77
CA ASP A 69 6.80 -7.77 -4.86
C ASP A 69 7.44 -6.48 -4.35
N VAL A 70 8.48 -6.60 -3.53
CA VAL A 70 9.23 -5.45 -3.00
C VAL A 70 10.24 -4.90 -4.00
N GLN A 71 10.36 -5.51 -5.18
CA GLN A 71 11.28 -5.04 -6.20
C GLN A 71 10.77 -3.74 -6.84
N ASN A 72 11.68 -2.77 -6.98
CA ASN A 72 11.42 -1.49 -7.66
C ASN A 72 10.32 -0.60 -7.02
N VAL A 73 10.03 -0.78 -5.73
CA VAL A 73 9.12 0.11 -4.99
C VAL A 73 9.92 1.03 -4.06
N ALA A 74 9.44 2.27 -3.88
CA ALA A 74 10.10 3.27 -3.05
C ALA A 74 9.78 3.10 -1.55
N LEU A 75 8.63 2.49 -1.24
CA LEU A 75 8.17 2.25 0.13
C LEU A 75 7.22 1.04 0.14
N VAL A 76 7.40 0.17 1.13
CA VAL A 76 6.48 -0.95 1.42
C VAL A 76 5.88 -0.72 2.80
N ILE A 77 4.57 -0.91 2.92
CA ILE A 77 3.86 -0.90 4.19
C ILE A 77 3.16 -2.25 4.38
N ALA A 78 3.60 -3.01 5.38
CA ALA A 78 2.84 -4.16 5.88
C ALA A 78 1.66 -3.67 6.72
N ALA A 79 0.45 -3.90 6.24
CA ALA A 79 -0.82 -3.56 6.88
C ALA A 79 -1.75 -4.79 6.95
N THR A 80 -1.13 -5.95 7.18
CA THR A 80 -1.78 -7.25 7.37
C THR A 80 -1.63 -7.72 8.82
N ASN A 81 -2.53 -8.58 9.27
CA ASN A 81 -2.44 -9.25 10.57
C ASN A 81 -1.71 -10.60 10.47
N SER A 82 -1.32 -11.02 9.25
CA SER A 82 -0.49 -12.21 9.04
C SER A 82 0.97 -11.87 9.33
N GLU A 83 1.60 -12.62 10.23
CA GLU A 83 3.03 -12.51 10.55
C GLU A 83 3.91 -13.33 9.59
N THR A 84 3.29 -14.09 8.69
CA THR A 84 3.91 -15.00 7.72
C THR A 84 3.70 -14.53 6.30
#